data_AF-A0A960UGL3-F1
#
_entry.id   AF-A0A960UGL3-F1
#
_cell.length_a   1.000
_cell.length_b   1.000
_cell.length_c   1.000
_cell.angle_alpha   90.00
_cell.angle_beta   90.00
_cell.angle_gamma   90.00
#
_symmetry.space_group_name_H-M   'P 1'
#
loop_
_entity.id
_entity.type
_entity.pdbx_description
1 polymer ?
#
loop_
_entity_poly.entity_id
_entity_poly.type
_entity_poly.pdbx_seq_one_letter_code
_entity_poly.pdbx_strand_id
1 'polypeptide(L)'
;MTGLWNNVRKDLRRHRREPLTFLVWLGIPLLIGTLFTLLFGGKEGVQPSAHLLIVDEDQTFVSGLLLRGLDAENTRGFIDGEQVDADEGARRMAAGKADAMLTLPKGFGDAILNETPLALPLVTNPAERILPRIVEEMLQVLVDGHFYLHRLLGDELRWLANQESAPSDADIAAFSGRIRDRITRLQTYVNPLLITVEDEPEPDGAAQPEQQPMALMFLPGLLFMALLFMSQGLSREFWEEQEQYTLHRALMTPGGAWPFVLGKLVTAWILMLVVTAISLALAVGVYHISAAVLLPGLVWASLAGAGLMAAFTLLALALPNARAANLLGVALVFPLMMLGGSFFPFDVMPAWMAQLGRLTPNGWALQRLEAILDGTLAPPALLGGAAAMLVFTALVSAVNVTRLSRRFGRG
;
A
#
# COMPACT_ATOMS: atom_id res chain seq x y z
N MET A 1 -44.92 -7.55 11.24
CA MET A 1 -44.14 -6.99 10.10
C MET A 1 -44.21 -5.46 10.01
N THR A 2 -45.30 -4.81 10.43
CA THR A 2 -45.47 -3.33 10.41
C THR A 2 -44.40 -2.57 11.21
N GLY A 3 -43.99 -3.07 12.39
CA GLY A 3 -42.97 -2.42 13.21
C GLY A 3 -41.57 -2.33 12.56
N LEU A 4 -41.14 -3.39 11.86
CA LEU A 4 -39.85 -3.41 11.16
C LEU A 4 -39.80 -2.35 10.06
N TRP A 5 -40.82 -2.31 9.19
CA TRP A 5 -40.86 -1.36 8.09
C TRP A 5 -40.94 0.09 8.55
N ASN A 6 -41.62 0.34 9.68
CA ASN A 6 -41.66 1.66 10.28
C ASN A 6 -40.28 2.14 10.74
N ASN A 7 -39.48 1.26 11.36
CA ASN A 7 -38.10 1.56 11.75
C ASN A 7 -37.22 1.82 10.52
N VAL A 8 -37.29 0.95 9.50
CA VAL A 8 -36.55 1.15 8.25
C VAL A 8 -36.88 2.49 7.61
N ARG A 9 -38.18 2.81 7.47
CA ARG A 9 -38.63 4.07 6.86
C ARG A 9 -38.26 5.30 7.70
N LYS A 10 -38.20 5.17 9.02
CA LYS A 10 -37.76 6.26 9.91
C LYS A 10 -36.27 6.54 9.68
N ASP A 11 -35.43 5.52 9.81
CA ASP A 11 -33.97 5.70 9.76
C ASP A 11 -33.51 6.09 8.35
N LEU A 12 -34.10 5.50 7.30
CA LEU A 12 -33.81 5.91 5.92
C LEU A 12 -34.20 7.38 5.65
N ARG A 13 -35.29 7.87 6.26
CA ARG A 13 -35.68 9.30 6.17
C ARG A 13 -34.72 10.21 6.94
N ARG A 14 -34.17 9.76 8.07
CA ARG A 14 -33.13 10.49 8.82
C ARG A 14 -31.88 10.65 7.96
N HIS A 15 -31.36 9.55 7.43
CA HIS A 15 -30.16 9.54 6.60
C HIS A 15 -30.29 10.36 5.32
N ARG A 16 -31.47 10.34 4.67
CA ARG A 16 -31.72 11.18 3.49
C ARG A 16 -31.68 12.68 3.80
N ARG A 17 -31.91 13.09 5.05
CA ARG A 17 -31.82 14.50 5.49
C ARG A 17 -30.41 14.92 5.90
N GLU A 18 -29.52 13.96 6.13
CA GLU A 18 -28.13 14.18 6.57
C GLU A 18 -27.14 13.58 5.54
N PRO A 19 -27.09 14.10 4.29
CA PRO A 19 -26.25 13.52 3.23
C PRO A 19 -24.76 13.67 3.51
N LEU A 20 -24.37 14.65 4.33
CA LEU A 20 -22.99 14.91 4.73
C LEU A 20 -22.32 13.68 5.34
N THR A 21 -23.04 12.89 6.12
CA THR A 21 -22.50 11.67 6.74
C THR A 21 -22.03 10.65 5.69
N PHE A 22 -22.77 10.50 4.60
CA PHE A 22 -22.39 9.64 3.48
C PHE A 22 -21.21 10.19 2.69
N LEU A 23 -21.21 11.51 2.46
CA LEU A 23 -20.10 12.18 1.79
C LEU A 23 -18.80 12.03 2.58
N VAL A 24 -18.84 12.05 3.91
CA VAL A 24 -17.66 11.83 4.74
C VAL A 24 -17.20 10.37 4.66
N TRP A 25 -18.12 9.40 4.79
CA TRP A 25 -17.77 7.97 4.76
C TRP A 25 -17.20 7.50 3.42
N LEU A 26 -17.70 8.02 2.30
CA LEU A 26 -17.17 7.74 0.97
C LEU A 26 -15.98 8.65 0.63
N GLY A 27 -16.06 9.92 1.03
CA GLY A 27 -15.10 10.96 0.66
C GLY A 27 -13.75 10.82 1.34
N ILE A 28 -13.68 10.41 2.62
CA ILE A 28 -12.39 10.19 3.29
C ILE A 28 -11.59 9.09 2.59
N PRO A 29 -12.15 7.89 2.32
CA PRO A 29 -11.44 6.87 1.56
C PRO A 29 -11.04 7.30 0.16
N LEU A 30 -11.94 7.94 -0.58
CA LEU A 30 -11.59 8.43 -1.92
C LEU A 30 -10.47 9.47 -1.85
N LEU A 31 -10.49 10.38 -0.87
CA LEU A 31 -9.43 11.36 -0.66
C LEU A 31 -8.10 10.67 -0.36
N ILE A 32 -8.11 9.69 0.55
CA ILE A 32 -6.91 8.91 0.88
C ILE A 32 -6.40 8.17 -0.35
N GLY A 33 -7.26 7.46 -1.10
CA GLY A 33 -6.87 6.76 -2.31
C GLY A 33 -6.34 7.69 -3.40
N THR A 34 -6.96 8.87 -3.55
CA THR A 34 -6.48 9.91 -4.46
C THR A 34 -5.12 10.44 -4.02
N LEU A 35 -4.94 10.70 -2.72
CA LEU A 35 -3.67 11.14 -2.15
C LEU A 35 -2.58 10.08 -2.37
N PHE A 36 -2.87 8.80 -2.14
CA PHE A 36 -1.95 7.71 -2.44
C PHE A 36 -1.60 7.65 -3.93
N THR A 37 -2.59 7.78 -4.81
CA THR A 37 -2.35 7.82 -6.26
C THR A 37 -1.48 9.01 -6.64
N LEU A 38 -1.68 10.19 -6.03
CA LEU A 38 -0.84 11.36 -6.27
C LEU A 38 0.58 11.21 -5.71
N LEU A 39 0.72 10.56 -4.55
CA LEU A 39 2.01 10.36 -3.88
C LEU A 39 2.84 9.24 -4.50
N PHE A 40 2.20 8.22 -5.09
CA PHE A 40 2.87 6.99 -5.52
C PHE A 40 2.59 6.59 -6.98
N GLY A 41 1.68 7.26 -7.70
CA GLY A 41 1.11 6.73 -8.95
C GLY A 41 0.60 7.76 -9.97
N GLY A 42 1.22 8.94 -10.05
CA GLY A 42 1.04 9.82 -11.21
C GLY A 42 1.54 9.14 -12.49
N LYS A 43 0.90 9.41 -13.65
CA LYS A 43 1.32 8.93 -14.99
C LYS A 43 2.78 9.29 -15.35
N GLU A 44 3.33 10.27 -14.64
CA GLU A 44 4.76 10.49 -14.49
C GLU A 44 5.03 10.14 -13.03
N GLY A 45 5.57 8.94 -12.78
CA GLY A 45 5.98 8.56 -11.45
C GLY A 45 7.04 9.56 -10.99
N VAL A 46 6.67 10.50 -10.11
CA VAL A 46 7.66 11.24 -9.33
C VAL A 46 8.21 10.22 -8.33
N GLN A 47 9.08 9.35 -8.84
CA GLN A 47 9.98 8.60 -8.00
C GLN A 47 10.77 9.64 -7.22
N PRO A 48 10.82 9.54 -5.89
CA PRO A 48 11.55 10.50 -5.08
C PRO A 48 13.04 10.45 -5.48
N SER A 49 13.49 11.44 -6.24
CA SER A 49 14.88 11.58 -6.68
C SER A 49 15.67 12.28 -5.58
N ALA A 50 16.65 11.59 -5.01
CA ALA A 50 17.54 12.20 -4.03
C ALA A 50 18.55 13.14 -4.72
N HIS A 51 18.63 14.39 -4.29
CA HIS A 51 19.66 15.33 -4.75
C HIS A 51 20.97 15.01 -4.04
N LEU A 52 21.88 14.38 -4.77
CA LEU A 52 23.19 13.98 -4.31
C LEU A 52 24.25 14.95 -4.84
N LEU A 53 24.89 15.69 -3.94
CA LEU A 53 26.05 16.51 -4.28
C LEU A 53 27.30 15.64 -4.31
N ILE A 54 28.08 15.72 -5.37
CA ILE A 54 29.30 14.93 -5.52
C ILE A 54 30.50 15.87 -5.59
N VAL A 55 31.43 15.69 -4.66
CA VAL A 55 32.71 16.41 -4.61
C VAL A 55 33.80 15.45 -5.05
N ASP A 56 34.37 15.66 -6.25
CA ASP A 56 35.47 14.83 -6.77
C ASP A 56 36.81 15.54 -6.55
N GLU A 57 37.52 15.15 -5.48
CA GLU A 57 38.88 15.64 -5.22
C GLU A 57 39.96 14.76 -5.87
N ASP A 58 39.58 13.55 -6.31
CA ASP A 58 40.50 12.54 -6.86
C ASP A 58 40.82 12.80 -8.33
N GLN A 59 39.81 13.20 -9.11
CA GLN A 59 39.93 13.57 -10.53
C GLN A 59 40.64 12.51 -11.38
N THR A 60 40.42 11.22 -11.06
CA THR A 60 41.01 10.10 -11.78
C THR A 60 40.04 9.51 -12.80
N PHE A 61 40.56 8.62 -13.66
CA PHE A 61 39.71 7.84 -14.56
C PHE A 61 38.65 7.02 -13.80
N VAL A 62 39.00 6.51 -12.63
CA VAL A 62 38.13 5.68 -11.79
C VAL A 62 37.00 6.50 -11.18
N SER A 63 37.29 7.71 -10.65
CA SER A 63 36.24 8.61 -10.16
C SER A 63 35.29 9.01 -11.28
N GLY A 64 35.81 9.27 -12.48
CA GLY A 64 35.02 9.58 -13.68
C GLY A 64 34.09 8.44 -14.14
N LEU A 65 34.48 7.18 -13.96
CA LEU A 65 33.60 6.04 -14.25
C LEU A 65 32.42 5.94 -13.27
N LEU A 66 32.67 6.19 -11.98
CA LEU A 66 31.62 6.21 -10.97
C LEU A 66 30.60 7.33 -11.25
N LEU A 67 31.08 8.54 -11.54
CA LEU A 67 30.23 9.69 -11.88
C LEU A 67 29.33 9.40 -13.08
N ARG A 68 29.87 8.79 -14.14
CA ARG A 68 29.07 8.40 -15.32
C ARG A 68 28.07 7.30 -15.04
N GLY A 69 28.37 6.39 -14.11
CA GLY A 69 27.42 5.35 -13.68
C GLY A 69 26.26 5.92 -12.87
N LEU A 70 26.53 6.94 -12.04
CA LEU A 70 25.51 7.68 -11.31
C LEU A 70 24.63 8.53 -12.24
N ASP A 71 25.20 9.06 -13.32
CA ASP A 71 24.48 9.84 -14.33
C ASP A 71 23.80 8.97 -15.42
N ALA A 72 23.84 7.63 -15.29
CA ALA A 72 23.21 6.74 -16.25
C ALA A 72 21.67 6.83 -16.19
N GLU A 73 21.02 6.61 -17.34
CA GLU A 73 19.56 6.78 -17.52
C GLU A 73 18.72 5.95 -16.53
N ASN A 74 19.21 4.77 -16.15
CA ASN A 74 18.57 3.89 -15.16
C ASN A 74 18.73 4.37 -13.70
N THR A 75 19.69 5.27 -13.43
CA THR A 75 20.01 5.78 -12.09
C THR A 75 19.41 7.16 -11.83
N ARG A 76 19.25 7.98 -12.89
CA ARG A 76 18.65 9.34 -12.84
C ARG A 76 17.22 9.38 -12.30
N GLY A 77 16.47 8.28 -12.37
CA GLY A 77 15.13 8.18 -11.79
C GLY A 77 15.11 8.19 -10.25
N PHE A 78 16.25 7.87 -9.62
CA PHE A 78 16.37 7.70 -8.16
C PHE A 78 17.36 8.66 -7.52
N ILE A 79 18.40 9.08 -8.24
CA ILE A 79 19.42 10.03 -7.77
C ILE A 79 19.65 11.10 -8.83
N ASP A 80 19.53 12.36 -8.44
CA ASP A 80 20.01 13.49 -9.24
C ASP A 80 21.40 13.90 -8.72
N GLY A 81 22.43 13.49 -9.45
CA GLY A 81 23.82 13.71 -9.08
C GLY A 81 24.36 15.02 -9.65
N GLU A 82 24.64 16.01 -8.80
CA GLU A 82 25.27 17.28 -9.20
C GLU A 82 26.71 17.35 -8.70
N GLN A 83 27.67 17.55 -9.60
CA GLN A 83 29.05 17.77 -9.22
C GLN A 83 29.26 19.21 -8.73
N VAL A 84 29.83 19.39 -7.54
CA VAL A 84 30.05 20.71 -6.92
C VAL A 84 31.41 20.80 -6.23
N ASP A 85 31.88 22.04 -6.04
CA ASP A 85 33.06 22.30 -5.20
C ASP A 85 32.74 22.03 -3.72
N ALA A 86 33.75 21.60 -2.94
CA ALA A 86 33.61 21.23 -1.53
C ALA A 86 32.95 22.35 -0.67
N ASP A 87 33.39 23.60 -0.85
CA ASP A 87 32.86 24.75 -0.11
C ASP A 87 31.42 25.06 -0.49
N GLU A 88 31.06 24.90 -1.76
CA GLU A 88 29.69 25.11 -2.24
C GLU A 88 28.77 23.98 -1.77
N GLY A 89 29.23 22.73 -1.84
CA GLY A 89 28.51 21.57 -1.34
C GLY A 89 28.19 21.70 0.15
N ALA A 90 29.18 22.06 0.96
CA ALA A 90 28.99 22.28 2.40
C ALA A 90 27.96 23.40 2.69
N ARG A 91 27.98 24.50 1.94
CA ARG A 91 26.99 25.58 2.06
C ARG A 91 25.58 25.12 1.69
N ARG A 92 25.43 24.34 0.62
CA ARG A 92 24.12 23.82 0.18
C ARG A 92 23.55 22.78 1.14
N MET A 93 24.39 21.90 1.68
CA MET A 93 24.01 20.96 2.73
C MET A 93 23.56 21.68 4.00
N ALA A 94 24.29 22.72 4.43
CA ALA A 94 23.90 23.53 5.59
C ALA A 94 22.60 24.32 5.37
N ALA A 95 22.30 24.69 4.12
CA ALA A 95 21.07 25.37 3.73
C ALA A 95 19.89 24.40 3.49
N GLY A 96 20.09 23.08 3.58
CA GLY A 96 19.06 22.08 3.31
C GLY A 96 18.61 22.03 1.84
N LYS A 97 19.51 22.34 0.90
CA LYS A 97 19.24 22.33 -0.55
C LYS A 97 19.63 21.02 -1.25
N ALA A 98 20.13 20.05 -0.50
CA ALA A 98 20.49 18.72 -0.98
C ALA A 98 20.30 17.70 0.14
N ASP A 99 20.08 16.44 -0.25
CA ASP A 99 19.69 15.36 0.66
C ASP A 99 20.93 14.64 1.20
N ALA A 100 21.97 14.55 0.38
CA ALA A 100 23.26 14.00 0.73
C ALA A 100 24.41 14.63 -0.08
N MET A 101 25.62 14.55 0.48
CA MET A 101 26.87 14.93 -0.18
C MET A 101 27.89 13.81 -0.05
N LEU A 102 28.34 13.29 -1.18
CA LEU A 102 29.41 12.29 -1.28
C LEU A 102 30.72 12.98 -1.65
N THR A 103 31.79 12.72 -0.89
CA THR A 103 33.13 13.19 -1.22
C THR A 103 33.99 12.02 -1.70
N LEU A 104 34.62 12.16 -2.86
CA LEU A 104 35.63 11.23 -3.38
C LEU A 104 37.01 11.83 -3.04
N PRO A 105 37.67 11.35 -1.97
CA PRO A 105 38.93 11.93 -1.51
C PRO A 105 40.08 11.59 -2.45
N LYS A 106 41.15 12.39 -2.40
CA LYS A 106 42.40 12.11 -3.12
C LYS A 106 42.93 10.71 -2.82
N GLY A 107 43.29 9.97 -3.87
CA GLY A 107 43.77 8.59 -3.78
C GLY A 107 42.64 7.56 -3.84
N PHE A 108 41.41 7.95 -4.18
CA PHE A 108 40.28 7.04 -4.38
C PHE A 108 40.53 6.05 -5.51
N GLY A 109 40.98 6.52 -6.67
CA GLY A 109 41.33 5.67 -7.80
C GLY A 109 42.45 4.69 -7.45
N ASP A 110 43.51 5.18 -6.80
CA ASP A 110 44.63 4.35 -6.36
C ASP A 110 44.21 3.31 -5.32
N ALA A 111 43.30 3.67 -4.41
CA ALA A 111 42.79 2.75 -3.40
C ALA A 111 41.95 1.63 -4.00
N ILE A 112 41.10 1.97 -4.98
CA ILE A 112 40.31 1.01 -5.76
C ILE A 112 41.21 0.09 -6.59
N LEU A 113 42.30 0.60 -7.15
CA LEU A 113 43.22 -0.18 -7.98
C LEU A 113 44.12 -1.11 -7.15
N ASN A 114 44.52 -0.67 -5.95
CA ASN A 114 45.47 -1.38 -5.09
C ASN A 114 44.82 -2.11 -3.91
N GLU A 115 43.49 -2.20 -3.88
CA GLU A 115 42.71 -2.86 -2.82
C GLU A 115 43.01 -2.32 -1.40
N THR A 116 43.31 -1.02 -1.28
CA THR A 116 43.56 -0.42 0.02
C THR A 116 42.24 0.07 0.64
N PRO A 117 42.01 -0.16 1.95
CA PRO A 117 40.83 0.34 2.62
C PRO A 117 40.75 1.87 2.57
N LEU A 118 39.65 2.40 2.04
CA LEU A 118 39.37 3.83 2.00
C LEU A 118 37.93 4.09 2.44
N ALA A 119 37.73 5.03 3.35
CA ALA A 119 36.40 5.46 3.76
C ALA A 119 35.91 6.59 2.85
N LEU A 120 34.71 6.45 2.30
CA LEU A 120 34.03 7.50 1.54
C LEU A 120 33.17 8.35 2.49
N PRO A 121 33.46 9.65 2.69
CA PRO A 121 32.63 10.51 3.50
C PRO A 121 31.28 10.75 2.82
N LEU A 122 30.20 10.40 3.52
CA LEU A 122 28.83 10.71 3.13
C LEU A 122 28.21 11.60 4.21
N VAL A 123 27.84 12.82 3.85
CA VAL A 123 27.13 13.76 4.73
C VAL A 123 25.67 13.77 4.33
N THR A 124 24.77 13.38 5.24
CA THR A 124 23.32 13.32 4.99
C THR A 124 22.59 14.45 5.71
N ASN A 125 21.48 14.93 5.14
CA ASN A 125 20.61 15.89 5.80
C ASN A 125 19.83 15.24 6.96
N PRO A 126 20.07 15.61 8.23
CA PRO A 126 19.41 14.98 9.38
C PRO A 126 17.93 15.35 9.52
N ALA A 127 17.45 16.36 8.78
CA ALA A 127 16.03 16.72 8.74
C ALA A 127 15.19 15.71 7.93
N GLU A 128 15.83 14.83 7.16
CA GLU A 128 15.18 13.86 6.28
C GLU A 128 15.47 12.43 6.72
N ARG A 129 14.51 11.53 6.49
CA ARG A 129 14.60 10.13 6.97
C ARG A 129 14.59 9.07 5.87
N ILE A 130 14.05 9.39 4.70
CA ILE A 130 13.81 8.40 3.63
C ILE A 130 14.83 8.57 2.51
N LEU A 131 14.97 9.78 1.96
CA LEU A 131 15.89 10.07 0.86
C LEU A 131 17.36 9.76 1.19
N PRO A 132 17.92 10.16 2.35
CA PRO A 132 19.30 9.82 2.68
C PRO A 132 19.53 8.31 2.82
N ARG A 133 18.51 7.56 3.29
CA ARG A 133 18.62 6.11 3.43
C ARG A 133 18.67 5.40 2.07
N ILE A 134 17.93 5.90 1.09
CA ILE A 134 17.99 5.39 -0.29
C ILE A 134 19.40 5.61 -0.85
N VAL A 135 19.97 6.80 -0.66
CA VAL A 135 21.34 7.11 -1.08
C VAL A 135 22.36 6.19 -0.41
N GLU A 136 22.26 5.96 0.90
CA GLU A 136 23.14 5.03 1.64
C GLU A 136 23.09 3.61 1.05
N GLU A 137 21.89 3.05 0.87
CA GLU A 137 21.72 1.67 0.37
C GLU A 137 22.22 1.55 -1.08
N MET A 138 21.95 2.55 -1.93
CA MET A 138 22.45 2.57 -3.31
C MET A 138 23.98 2.69 -3.37
N LEU A 139 24.57 3.58 -2.57
CA LEU A 139 26.02 3.69 -2.47
C LEU A 139 26.64 2.41 -1.92
N GLN A 140 25.97 1.73 -0.99
CA GLN A 140 26.43 0.45 -0.47
C GLN A 140 26.43 -0.63 -1.56
N VAL A 141 25.39 -0.71 -2.39
CA VAL A 141 25.36 -1.61 -3.57
C VAL A 141 26.48 -1.26 -4.55
N LEU A 142 26.80 0.02 -4.77
CA LEU A 142 27.91 0.44 -5.63
C LEU A 142 29.28 0.07 -5.03
N VAL A 143 29.47 0.27 -3.73
CA VAL A 143 30.69 -0.12 -3.00
C VAL A 143 30.87 -1.65 -3.02
N ASP A 144 29.79 -2.41 -2.82
CA ASP A 144 29.81 -3.88 -2.94
C ASP A 144 30.06 -4.30 -4.40
N GLY A 145 29.47 -3.57 -5.36
CA GLY A 145 29.68 -3.75 -6.79
C GLY A 145 31.15 -3.58 -7.20
N HIS A 146 31.87 -2.63 -6.58
CA HIS A 146 33.31 -2.45 -6.78
C HIS A 146 34.10 -3.72 -6.42
N PHE A 147 33.76 -4.40 -5.31
CA PHE A 147 34.44 -5.65 -4.93
C PHE A 147 34.31 -6.71 -6.03
N TYR A 148 33.11 -6.86 -6.61
CA TYR A 148 32.88 -7.81 -7.71
C TYR A 148 33.58 -7.37 -8.99
N LEU A 149 33.51 -6.08 -9.34
CA LEU A 149 34.18 -5.53 -10.52
C LEU A 149 35.70 -5.70 -10.44
N HIS A 150 36.30 -5.45 -9.28
CA HIS A 150 37.73 -5.63 -9.07
C HIS A 150 38.13 -7.10 -9.15
N ARG A 151 37.34 -8.01 -8.57
CA ARG A 151 37.59 -9.46 -8.69
C ARG A 151 37.52 -9.96 -10.14
N LEU A 152 36.71 -9.30 -10.97
CA LEU A 152 36.51 -9.66 -12.36
C LEU A 152 37.57 -9.05 -13.29
N LEU A 153 37.89 -7.77 -13.12
CA LEU A 153 38.64 -6.93 -14.06
C LEU A 153 39.81 -6.15 -13.43
N GLY A 154 40.19 -6.42 -12.17
CA GLY A 154 41.18 -5.62 -11.44
C GLY A 154 42.55 -5.56 -12.12
N ASP A 155 43.01 -6.68 -12.69
CA ASP A 155 44.31 -6.74 -13.39
C ASP A 155 44.28 -5.96 -14.71
N GLU A 156 43.16 -6.03 -15.45
CA GLU A 156 42.94 -5.29 -16.68
C GLU A 156 42.83 -3.79 -16.42
N LEU A 157 42.16 -3.39 -15.34
CA LEU A 157 42.03 -1.99 -14.92
C LEU A 157 43.38 -1.41 -14.47
N ARG A 158 44.18 -2.15 -13.68
CA ARG A 158 45.55 -1.73 -13.30
C ARG A 158 46.45 -1.57 -14.52
N TRP A 159 46.34 -2.45 -15.51
CA TRP A 159 47.12 -2.35 -16.74
C TRP A 159 46.81 -1.09 -17.55
N LEU A 160 45.53 -0.71 -17.64
CA LEU A 160 45.11 0.51 -18.34
C LEU A 160 45.49 1.77 -17.55
N ALA A 161 45.35 1.74 -16.23
CA ALA A 161 45.64 2.87 -15.35
C ALA A 161 47.14 3.21 -15.26
N ASN A 162 48.03 2.22 -15.42
CA ASN A 162 49.49 2.41 -15.35
C ASN A 162 50.11 2.94 -16.67
N GLN A 163 49.32 3.36 -17.64
CA GLN A 163 49.85 3.97 -18.86
C GLN A 163 50.22 5.44 -18.62
N GLU A 164 51.46 5.82 -18.95
CA GLU A 164 51.99 7.18 -18.73
C GLU A 164 51.32 8.26 -19.62
N SER A 165 50.52 7.86 -20.60
CA SER A 165 49.87 8.73 -21.59
C SER A 165 48.39 8.40 -21.72
N ALA A 166 47.58 9.34 -22.23
CA ALA A 166 46.19 9.04 -22.59
C ALA A 166 46.16 7.81 -23.52
N PRO A 167 45.30 6.81 -23.23
CA PRO A 167 45.35 5.53 -23.91
C PRO A 167 45.13 5.70 -25.42
N SER A 168 46.00 5.11 -26.23
CA SER A 168 45.86 5.13 -27.68
C SER A 168 44.74 4.17 -28.13
N ASP A 169 44.27 4.32 -29.36
CA ASP A 169 43.27 3.39 -29.94
C ASP A 169 43.73 1.92 -29.89
N ALA A 170 45.04 1.68 -29.95
CA ALA A 170 45.62 0.35 -29.80
C ALA A 170 45.50 -0.18 -28.37
N ASP A 171 45.63 0.70 -27.37
CA ASP A 171 45.50 0.34 -25.96
C ASP A 171 44.04 0.03 -25.60
N ILE A 172 43.10 0.80 -26.15
CA ILE A 172 41.66 0.57 -26.01
C ILE A 172 41.26 -0.77 -26.67
N ALA A 173 41.82 -1.07 -27.85
CA ALA A 173 41.60 -2.36 -28.52
C ALA A 173 42.18 -3.53 -27.71
N ALA A 174 43.38 -3.38 -27.15
CA ALA A 174 44.00 -4.40 -26.30
C ALA A 174 43.24 -4.61 -24.98
N PHE A 175 42.73 -3.55 -24.37
CA PHE A 175 41.86 -3.62 -23.20
C PHE A 175 40.56 -4.38 -23.51
N SER A 176 39.91 -4.03 -24.61
CA SER A 176 38.68 -4.68 -25.07
C SER A 176 38.89 -6.18 -25.34
N GLY A 177 40.04 -6.54 -25.91
CA GLY A 177 40.44 -7.94 -26.11
C GLY A 177 40.58 -8.70 -24.79
N ARG A 178 41.26 -8.11 -23.79
CA ARG A 178 41.44 -8.75 -22.47
C ARG A 178 40.13 -8.91 -21.70
N ILE A 179 39.26 -7.89 -21.74
CA ILE A 179 37.91 -7.97 -21.16
C ILE A 179 37.15 -9.12 -21.81
N ARG A 180 37.14 -9.21 -23.15
CA ARG A 180 36.46 -10.29 -23.88
C ARG A 180 37.01 -11.65 -23.45
N ASP A 181 38.32 -11.83 -23.41
CA ASP A 181 38.95 -13.10 -23.01
C ASP A 181 38.65 -13.48 -21.55
N ARG A 182 38.56 -12.48 -20.66
CA ARG A 182 38.21 -12.69 -19.25
C ARG A 182 36.74 -13.09 -19.11
N ILE A 183 35.83 -12.37 -19.77
CA ILE A 183 34.39 -12.68 -19.82
C ILE A 183 34.16 -14.07 -20.40
N THR A 184 34.82 -14.44 -21.51
CA THR A 184 34.67 -15.78 -22.12
C THR A 184 35.16 -16.90 -21.20
N ARG A 185 36.25 -16.68 -20.45
CA ARG A 185 36.71 -17.63 -19.42
C ARG A 185 35.69 -17.78 -18.30
N LEU A 186 35.10 -16.68 -17.82
CA LEU A 186 34.05 -16.70 -16.80
C LEU A 186 32.77 -17.34 -17.30
N GLN A 187 32.38 -17.12 -18.56
CA GLN A 187 31.24 -17.78 -19.19
C GLN A 187 31.38 -19.31 -19.17
N THR A 188 32.59 -19.86 -19.17
CA THR A 188 32.81 -21.32 -19.06
C THR A 188 32.51 -21.85 -17.64
N TYR A 189 32.59 -21.00 -16.61
CA TYR A 189 32.26 -21.36 -15.22
C TYR A 189 30.82 -21.00 -14.84
N VAL A 190 30.25 -19.97 -15.46
CA VAL A 190 28.90 -19.48 -15.20
C VAL A 190 27.86 -20.19 -16.09
N ASN A 191 28.29 -20.75 -17.22
CA ASN A 191 27.41 -21.45 -18.16
C ASN A 191 27.74 -22.97 -18.17
N PRO A 192 26.75 -23.87 -17.99
CA PRO A 192 25.34 -23.58 -17.85
C PRO A 192 25.02 -22.92 -16.50
N LEU A 193 24.21 -21.87 -16.53
CA LEU A 193 23.60 -21.32 -15.31
C LEU A 193 22.82 -22.47 -14.66
N LEU A 194 23.28 -22.94 -13.49
CA LEU A 194 22.61 -24.00 -12.72
C LEU A 194 21.22 -23.57 -12.22
N ILE A 195 20.95 -22.26 -12.23
CA ILE A 195 19.67 -21.64 -11.91
C ILE A 195 19.35 -20.67 -13.04
N THR A 196 18.48 -21.10 -13.95
CA THR A 196 17.85 -20.24 -14.95
C THR A 196 16.48 -19.83 -14.41
N VAL A 197 16.28 -18.54 -14.18
CA VAL A 197 14.92 -17.99 -14.08
C VAL A 197 14.38 -18.02 -15.50
N GLU A 198 13.40 -18.88 -15.72
CA GLU A 198 12.74 -19.02 -17.01
C GLU A 198 11.75 -17.87 -17.12
N ASP A 199 12.15 -16.80 -17.80
CA ASP A 199 11.21 -15.76 -18.20
C ASP A 199 10.26 -16.39 -19.22
N GLU A 200 9.00 -16.61 -18.84
CA GLU A 200 7.96 -16.96 -19.81
C GLU A 200 7.91 -15.83 -20.85
N PRO A 201 8.17 -16.11 -22.14
CA PRO A 201 8.09 -15.09 -23.16
C PRO A 201 6.65 -14.59 -23.24
N GLU A 202 6.45 -13.31 -22.89
CA GLU A 202 5.21 -12.60 -23.12
C GLU A 202 4.77 -12.82 -24.58
N PRO A 203 3.54 -13.30 -24.82
CA PRO A 203 3.10 -13.59 -26.18
C PRO A 203 3.11 -12.30 -27.01
N ASP A 204 3.87 -12.31 -28.11
CA ASP A 204 3.94 -11.23 -29.10
C ASP A 204 2.52 -10.77 -29.48
N GLY A 205 2.15 -9.56 -29.04
CA GLY A 205 0.83 -8.98 -29.25
C GLY A 205 -0.02 -8.78 -27.99
N ALA A 206 0.46 -9.19 -26.81
CA ALA A 206 -0.06 -8.63 -25.57
C ALA A 206 0.26 -7.13 -25.56
N ALA A 207 -0.76 -6.28 -25.52
CA ALA A 207 -0.57 -4.90 -25.13
C ALA A 207 0.31 -4.90 -23.88
N GLN A 208 1.37 -4.08 -23.86
CA GLN A 208 2.14 -3.80 -22.64
C GLN A 208 1.13 -3.76 -21.50
N PRO A 209 1.23 -4.62 -20.46
CA PRO A 209 0.24 -4.62 -19.41
C PRO A 209 0.16 -3.17 -18.95
N GLU A 210 -0.95 -2.50 -19.28
CA GLU A 210 -1.20 -1.13 -18.83
C GLU A 210 -0.92 -1.23 -17.35
N GLN A 211 0.16 -0.60 -16.89
CA GLN A 211 0.58 -0.66 -15.50
C GLN A 211 -0.68 -0.34 -14.72
N GLN A 212 -1.27 -1.37 -14.10
CA GLN A 212 -2.60 -1.22 -13.56
C GLN A 212 -2.49 -0.05 -12.61
N PRO A 213 -3.20 1.07 -12.86
CA PRO A 213 -2.99 2.27 -12.08
C PRO A 213 -3.10 1.86 -10.63
N MET A 214 -2.10 2.16 -9.80
CA MET A 214 -2.00 1.69 -8.40
C MET A 214 -3.36 1.77 -7.66
N ALA A 215 -4.20 2.75 -8.01
CA ALA A 215 -5.60 2.85 -7.62
C ALA A 215 -6.43 1.55 -7.71
N LEU A 216 -6.27 0.70 -8.73
CA LEU A 216 -6.94 -0.59 -8.88
C LEU A 216 -6.54 -1.58 -7.79
N MET A 217 -5.26 -1.62 -7.42
CA MET A 217 -4.75 -2.46 -6.33
C MET A 217 -5.34 -2.03 -4.96
N PHE A 218 -5.63 -0.75 -4.78
CA PHE A 218 -6.22 -0.23 -3.54
C PHE A 218 -7.76 -0.19 -3.55
N LEU A 219 -8.42 -0.34 -4.70
CA LEU A 219 -9.88 -0.16 -4.83
C LEU A 219 -10.68 -1.07 -3.87
N PRO A 220 -10.43 -2.38 -3.77
CA PRO A 220 -11.16 -3.24 -2.83
C PRO A 220 -10.95 -2.80 -1.38
N GLY A 221 -9.72 -2.37 -1.05
CA GLY A 221 -9.35 -1.86 0.25
C GLY A 221 -10.07 -0.55 0.61
N LEU A 222 -10.14 0.40 -0.32
CA LEU A 222 -10.86 1.67 -0.15
C LEU A 222 -12.36 1.45 0.10
N LEU A 223 -12.98 0.51 -0.62
CA LEU A 223 -14.37 0.14 -0.38
C LEU A 223 -14.55 -0.43 1.03
N PHE A 224 -13.71 -1.38 1.45
CA PHE A 224 -13.79 -1.95 2.80
C PHE A 224 -13.49 -0.94 3.91
N MET A 225 -12.62 0.03 3.63
CA MET A 225 -12.39 1.16 4.52
C MET A 225 -13.66 2.00 4.71
N ALA A 226 -14.35 2.35 3.62
CA ALA A 226 -15.64 3.04 3.69
C ALA A 226 -16.67 2.25 4.49
N LEU A 227 -16.76 0.93 4.25
CA LEU A 227 -17.66 0.03 4.97
C LEU A 227 -17.33 -0.07 6.46
N LEU A 228 -16.05 -0.09 6.86
CA LEU A 228 -15.64 -0.10 8.26
C LEU A 228 -16.03 1.19 8.98
N PHE A 229 -15.75 2.36 8.38
CA PHE A 229 -16.16 3.65 8.96
C PHE A 229 -17.67 3.76 9.06
N MET A 230 -18.41 3.32 8.03
CA MET A 230 -19.87 3.30 8.05
C MET A 230 -20.41 2.34 9.11
N SER A 231 -19.86 1.14 9.22
CA SER A 231 -20.27 0.13 10.21
C SER A 231 -20.07 0.63 11.64
N GLN A 232 -18.91 1.24 11.89
CA GLN A 232 -18.59 1.83 13.18
C GLN A 232 -19.51 3.03 13.47
N GLY A 233 -19.76 3.91 12.49
CA GLY A 233 -20.64 5.07 12.63
C GLY A 233 -22.10 4.69 12.93
N LEU A 234 -22.69 3.81 12.12
CA LEU A 234 -24.07 3.32 12.29
C LEU A 234 -24.26 2.57 13.61
N SER A 235 -23.22 1.92 14.13
CA SER A 235 -23.30 1.24 15.44
C SER A 235 -23.53 2.21 16.61
N ARG A 236 -23.06 3.47 16.50
CA ARG A 236 -23.19 4.50 17.55
C ARG A 236 -24.63 4.95 17.74
N GLU A 237 -25.45 4.86 16.69
CA GLU A 237 -26.86 5.28 16.73
C GLU A 237 -27.69 4.53 17.78
N PHE A 238 -27.29 3.31 18.14
CA PHE A 238 -27.94 2.57 19.22
C PHE A 238 -27.87 3.32 20.55
N TRP A 239 -26.75 4.00 20.81
CA TRP A 239 -26.58 4.84 21.99
C TRP A 239 -27.29 6.18 21.85
N GLU A 240 -27.23 6.81 20.68
CA GLU A 240 -27.97 8.06 20.43
C GLU A 240 -29.48 7.89 20.61
N GLU A 241 -30.04 6.79 20.11
CA GLU A 241 -31.47 6.51 20.25
C GLU A 241 -31.86 6.11 21.67
N GLN A 242 -30.91 5.61 22.46
CA GLN A 242 -31.10 5.36 23.87
C GLN A 242 -31.18 6.66 24.66
N GLU A 243 -30.29 7.62 24.40
CA GLU A 243 -30.29 8.95 24.99
C GLU A 243 -31.54 9.76 24.60
N GLN A 244 -32.04 9.57 23.38
CA GLN A 244 -33.27 10.20 22.88
C GLN A 244 -34.57 9.48 23.32
N TYR A 245 -34.49 8.47 24.19
CA TYR A 245 -35.63 7.64 24.64
C TYR A 245 -36.42 6.93 23.52
N THR A 246 -35.93 6.95 22.28
CA THR A 246 -36.58 6.33 21.14
C THR A 246 -36.45 4.80 21.22
N LEU A 247 -35.31 4.33 21.74
CA LEU A 247 -35.07 2.92 22.03
C LEU A 247 -36.07 2.35 23.04
N HIS A 248 -36.34 3.04 24.15
CA HIS A 248 -37.29 2.57 25.18
C HIS A 248 -38.70 2.40 24.59
N ARG A 249 -39.14 3.35 23.77
CA ARG A 249 -40.43 3.26 23.05
C ARG A 249 -40.47 2.08 22.09
N ALA A 250 -39.38 1.83 21.37
CA ALA A 250 -39.30 0.71 20.44
C ALA A 250 -39.39 -0.64 21.17
N LEU A 251 -38.75 -0.76 22.34
CA LEU A 251 -38.78 -1.98 23.16
C LEU A 251 -40.17 -2.30 23.74
N MET A 252 -40.98 -1.27 24.00
CA MET A 252 -42.36 -1.41 24.51
C MET A 252 -43.39 -1.72 23.40
N THR A 253 -42.98 -1.73 22.13
CA THR A 253 -43.87 -2.01 20.99
C THR A 253 -44.12 -3.52 20.84
N PRO A 254 -45.31 -3.98 20.38
CA PRO A 254 -45.57 -5.41 20.13
C PRO A 254 -44.55 -5.99 19.13
N GLY A 255 -43.61 -6.80 19.64
CA GLY A 255 -42.48 -7.35 18.88
C GLY A 255 -41.12 -7.21 19.56
N GLY A 256 -41.00 -6.35 20.59
CA GLY A 256 -39.80 -6.22 21.41
C GLY A 256 -38.57 -5.70 20.64
N ALA A 257 -37.38 -6.16 21.02
CA ALA A 257 -36.09 -5.70 20.46
C ALA A 257 -35.82 -6.16 19.01
N TRP A 258 -36.48 -7.21 18.52
CA TRP A 258 -36.21 -7.80 17.20
C TRP A 258 -36.53 -6.86 16.02
N PRO A 259 -37.75 -6.28 15.90
CA PRO A 259 -38.07 -5.35 14.83
C PRO A 259 -37.20 -4.09 14.81
N PHE A 260 -36.64 -3.71 15.96
CA PHE A 260 -35.74 -2.57 16.09
C PHE A 260 -34.37 -2.89 15.49
N VAL A 261 -33.72 -3.96 15.97
CA VAL A 261 -32.38 -4.38 15.51
C VAL A 261 -32.41 -4.74 14.02
N LEU A 262 -33.40 -5.53 13.58
CA LEU A 262 -33.55 -5.87 12.16
C LEU A 262 -33.86 -4.66 11.28
N GLY A 263 -34.64 -3.70 11.80
CA GLY A 263 -34.89 -2.44 11.09
C GLY A 263 -33.61 -1.63 10.85
N LYS A 264 -32.74 -1.54 11.86
CA LYS A 264 -31.43 -0.90 11.73
C LYS A 264 -30.51 -1.66 10.78
N LEU A 265 -30.45 -2.98 10.86
CA LEU A 265 -29.63 -3.81 9.96
C LEU A 265 -30.07 -3.69 8.50
N VAL A 266 -31.38 -3.75 8.22
CA VAL A 266 -31.90 -3.59 6.86
C VAL A 266 -31.62 -2.19 6.33
N THR A 267 -31.77 -1.16 7.18
CA THR A 267 -31.41 0.21 6.78
C THR A 267 -29.92 0.31 6.47
N ALA A 268 -29.05 -0.18 7.34
CA ALA A 268 -27.61 -0.20 7.14
C ALA A 268 -27.22 -0.93 5.85
N TRP A 269 -27.84 -2.09 5.58
CA TRP A 269 -27.59 -2.85 4.36
C TRP A 269 -28.00 -2.08 3.10
N ILE A 270 -29.16 -1.41 3.09
CA ILE A 270 -29.60 -0.55 1.97
C ILE A 270 -28.59 0.59 1.75
N LEU A 271 -28.12 1.22 2.82
CA LEU A 271 -27.14 2.30 2.74
C LEU A 271 -25.79 1.80 2.19
N MET A 272 -25.34 0.64 2.65
CA MET A 272 -24.11 0.01 2.18
C MET A 272 -24.22 -0.45 0.72
N LEU A 273 -25.39 -0.89 0.27
CA LEU A 273 -25.66 -1.16 -1.15
C LEU A 273 -25.47 0.10 -1.99
N VAL A 274 -26.01 1.24 -1.56
CA VAL A 274 -25.86 2.51 -2.30
C VAL A 274 -24.39 2.92 -2.38
N VAL A 275 -23.68 2.92 -1.26
CA VAL A 275 -22.26 3.31 -1.23
C VAL A 275 -21.40 2.36 -2.05
N THR A 276 -21.60 1.05 -1.91
CA THR A 276 -20.88 0.04 -2.70
C THR A 276 -21.18 0.17 -4.18
N ALA A 277 -22.44 0.42 -4.57
CA ALA A 277 -22.81 0.63 -5.96
C ALA A 277 -22.13 1.87 -6.55
N ILE A 278 -22.07 2.98 -5.81
CA ILE A 278 -21.37 4.20 -6.23
C ILE A 278 -19.87 3.92 -6.39
N SER A 279 -19.23 3.29 -5.40
CA SER A 279 -17.81 2.96 -5.45
C SER A 279 -17.46 2.04 -6.62
N LEU A 280 -18.24 0.97 -6.85
CA LEU A 280 -18.02 0.04 -7.96
C LEU A 280 -18.36 0.68 -9.33
N ALA A 281 -19.35 1.57 -9.40
CA ALA A 281 -19.67 2.29 -10.62
C ALA A 281 -18.55 3.27 -11.00
N LEU A 282 -17.96 3.97 -10.03
CA LEU A 282 -16.74 4.76 -10.25
C LEU A 282 -15.61 3.87 -10.76
N ALA A 283 -15.44 2.66 -10.18
CA ALA A 283 -14.41 1.73 -10.61
C ALA A 283 -14.58 1.29 -12.08
N VAL A 284 -15.80 0.94 -12.50
CA VAL A 284 -16.08 0.53 -13.88
C VAL A 284 -15.91 1.69 -14.85
N GLY A 285 -16.42 2.87 -14.48
CA GLY A 285 -16.39 4.06 -15.34
C GLY A 285 -14.98 4.58 -15.61
N VAL A 286 -14.06 4.39 -14.66
CA VAL A 286 -12.67 4.86 -14.79
C VAL A 286 -11.73 3.75 -15.32
N TYR A 287 -12.01 2.47 -15.03
CA TYR A 287 -11.03 1.40 -15.20
C TYR A 287 -11.51 0.17 -16.01
N HIS A 288 -12.62 0.27 -16.75
CA HIS A 288 -13.08 -0.76 -17.70
C HIS A 288 -13.27 -2.19 -17.14
N ILE A 289 -13.56 -2.31 -15.83
CA ILE A 289 -13.84 -3.60 -15.18
C ILE A 289 -15.08 -4.26 -15.79
N SER A 290 -15.05 -5.58 -15.97
CA SER A 290 -16.18 -6.35 -16.50
C SER A 290 -17.46 -6.13 -15.68
N ALA A 291 -18.58 -5.82 -16.36
CA ALA A 291 -19.86 -5.64 -15.69
C ALA A 291 -20.36 -6.91 -14.96
N ALA A 292 -19.81 -8.09 -15.31
CA ALA A 292 -20.20 -9.37 -14.71
C ALA A 292 -19.84 -9.47 -13.22
N VAL A 293 -18.76 -8.81 -12.77
CA VAL A 293 -18.31 -8.87 -11.36
C VAL A 293 -19.06 -7.88 -10.46
N LEU A 294 -19.84 -6.96 -11.03
CA LEU A 294 -20.50 -5.89 -10.28
C LEU A 294 -21.60 -6.39 -9.37
N LEU A 295 -22.49 -7.24 -9.86
CA LEU A 295 -23.60 -7.77 -9.05
C LEU A 295 -23.08 -8.65 -7.89
N PRO A 296 -22.18 -9.63 -8.14
CA PRO A 296 -21.60 -10.41 -7.05
C PRO A 296 -20.83 -9.57 -6.05
N GLY A 297 -20.01 -8.61 -6.50
CA GLY A 297 -19.24 -7.71 -5.64
C GLY A 297 -20.14 -6.80 -4.80
N LEU A 298 -21.19 -6.25 -5.40
CA LEU A 298 -22.19 -5.41 -4.73
C LEU A 298 -22.90 -6.17 -3.60
N VAL A 299 -23.40 -7.36 -3.90
CA VAL A 299 -24.10 -8.20 -2.91
C VAL A 299 -23.14 -8.63 -1.80
N TRP A 300 -21.94 -9.09 -2.16
CA TRP A 300 -20.95 -9.54 -1.18
C TRP A 300 -20.51 -8.43 -0.23
N ALA A 301 -20.04 -7.30 -0.77
CA ALA A 301 -19.49 -6.21 0.04
C ALA A 301 -20.56 -5.57 0.92
N SER A 302 -21.79 -5.40 0.43
CA SER A 302 -22.90 -4.88 1.25
C SER A 302 -23.28 -5.84 2.39
N LEU A 303 -23.30 -7.15 2.16
CA LEU A 303 -23.53 -8.16 3.21
C LEU A 303 -22.40 -8.17 4.24
N ALA A 304 -21.15 -8.09 3.78
CA ALA A 304 -19.99 -8.00 4.66
C ALA A 304 -20.04 -6.76 5.54
N GLY A 305 -20.38 -5.59 4.97
CA GLY A 305 -20.61 -4.37 5.72
C GLY A 305 -21.68 -4.54 6.80
N ALA A 306 -22.82 -5.16 6.48
CA ALA A 306 -23.89 -5.39 7.46
C ALA A 306 -23.44 -6.29 8.62
N GLY A 307 -22.64 -7.31 8.33
CA GLY A 307 -22.01 -8.17 9.34
C GLY A 307 -21.02 -7.42 10.23
N LEU A 308 -20.18 -6.56 9.64
CA LEU A 308 -19.25 -5.69 10.37
C LEU A 308 -20.01 -4.72 11.28
N MET A 309 -21.10 -4.11 10.79
CA MET A 309 -21.97 -3.26 11.60
C MET A 309 -22.56 -4.00 12.79
N ALA A 310 -23.05 -5.24 12.59
CA ALA A 310 -23.54 -6.06 13.69
C ALA A 310 -22.45 -6.33 14.75
N ALA A 311 -21.21 -6.58 14.32
CA ALA A 311 -20.06 -6.79 15.21
C ALA A 311 -19.68 -5.51 15.98
N PHE A 312 -19.65 -4.35 15.33
CA PHE A 312 -19.44 -3.07 15.99
C PHE A 312 -20.57 -2.72 16.96
N THR A 313 -21.82 -3.04 16.64
CA THR A 313 -22.95 -2.90 17.57
C THR A 313 -22.79 -3.80 18.79
N LEU A 314 -22.30 -5.03 18.62
CA LEU A 314 -22.03 -5.92 19.76
C LEU A 314 -20.97 -5.35 20.70
N LEU A 315 -19.89 -4.80 20.13
CA LEU A 315 -18.87 -4.07 20.88
C LEU A 315 -19.47 -2.86 21.60
N ALA A 316 -20.24 -2.03 20.88
CA ALA A 316 -20.85 -0.82 21.43
C ALA A 316 -21.81 -1.13 22.60
N LEU A 317 -22.61 -2.19 22.49
CA LEU A 317 -23.53 -2.63 23.54
C LEU A 317 -22.83 -3.35 24.70
N ALA A 318 -21.59 -3.83 24.51
CA ALA A 318 -20.77 -4.38 25.58
C ALA A 318 -20.26 -3.30 26.54
N LEU A 319 -20.18 -2.06 26.07
CA LEU A 319 -19.52 -0.97 26.77
C LEU A 319 -20.48 -0.19 27.68
N PRO A 320 -19.98 0.51 28.71
CA PRO A 320 -20.85 1.11 29.73
C PRO A 320 -21.60 2.36 29.24
N ASN A 321 -21.04 3.13 28.31
CA ASN A 321 -21.61 4.40 27.85
C ASN A 321 -21.26 4.69 26.37
N ALA A 322 -21.97 5.66 25.78
CA ALA A 322 -21.79 6.09 24.39
C ALA A 322 -20.36 6.54 24.08
N ARG A 323 -19.72 7.27 25.01
CA ARG A 323 -18.35 7.77 24.84
C ARG A 323 -17.33 6.63 24.76
N ALA A 324 -17.42 5.64 25.63
CA ALA A 324 -16.55 4.47 25.61
C ALA A 324 -16.77 3.63 24.34
N ALA A 325 -18.03 3.43 23.94
CA ALA A 325 -18.39 2.77 22.68
C ALA A 325 -17.79 3.48 21.46
N ASN A 326 -17.86 4.80 21.43
CA ASN A 326 -17.29 5.63 20.40
C ASN A 326 -15.76 5.53 20.35
N LEU A 327 -15.09 5.75 21.48
CA LEU A 327 -13.62 5.76 21.56
C LEU A 327 -13.03 4.40 21.18
N LEU A 328 -13.55 3.31 21.75
CA LEU A 328 -13.07 1.96 21.44
C LEU A 328 -13.47 1.51 20.03
N GLY A 329 -14.64 1.93 19.54
CA GLY A 329 -15.06 1.67 18.17
C GLY A 329 -14.10 2.29 17.15
N VAL A 330 -13.77 3.58 17.31
CA VAL A 330 -12.79 4.27 16.43
C VAL A 330 -11.40 3.66 16.59
N ALA A 331 -10.96 3.43 17.83
CA ALA A 331 -9.65 2.87 18.11
C ALA A 331 -9.49 1.46 17.50
N LEU A 332 -10.58 0.69 17.36
CA LEU A 332 -10.55 -0.63 16.75
C LEU A 332 -10.62 -0.60 15.22
N VAL A 333 -11.23 0.43 14.61
CA VAL A 333 -11.26 0.58 13.15
C VAL A 333 -9.85 0.66 12.57
N PHE A 334 -8.95 1.45 13.17
CA PHE A 334 -7.60 1.63 12.62
C PHE A 334 -6.77 0.32 12.56
N PRO A 335 -6.65 -0.48 13.64
CA PRO A 335 -5.99 -1.77 13.58
C PRO A 335 -6.65 -2.74 12.60
N LEU A 336 -7.98 -2.79 12.54
CA LEU A 336 -8.68 -3.65 11.58
C LEU A 336 -8.41 -3.22 10.14
N MET A 337 -8.40 -1.91 9.88
CA MET A 337 -8.15 -1.34 8.57
C MET A 337 -6.71 -1.58 8.11
N MET A 338 -5.73 -1.44 9.02
CA MET A 338 -4.32 -1.70 8.74
C MET A 338 -4.02 -3.19 8.60
N LEU A 339 -4.43 -4.02 9.56
CA LEU A 339 -4.14 -5.46 9.54
C LEU A 339 -5.00 -6.19 8.51
N GLY A 340 -6.28 -5.84 8.37
CA GLY A 340 -7.22 -6.54 7.50
C GLY A 340 -7.16 -6.16 6.03
N GLY A 341 -6.03 -5.64 5.56
CA GLY A 341 -5.77 -5.44 4.13
C GLY A 341 -6.40 -4.20 3.50
N SER A 342 -7.21 -3.43 4.24
CA SER A 342 -8.03 -2.36 3.66
C SER A 342 -7.22 -1.08 3.37
N PHE A 343 -6.17 -0.82 4.15
CA PHE A 343 -5.27 0.32 3.92
C PHE A 343 -3.99 -0.09 3.18
N PHE A 344 -3.42 -1.22 3.56
CA PHE A 344 -2.27 -1.82 2.88
C PHE A 344 -2.71 -3.16 2.30
N PRO A 345 -2.50 -3.43 1.01
CA PRO A 345 -2.79 -4.74 0.41
C PRO A 345 -2.00 -5.86 1.09
N PHE A 346 -2.52 -7.08 1.08
CA PHE A 346 -1.85 -8.21 1.74
C PHE A 346 -0.51 -8.57 1.09
N ASP A 347 -0.32 -8.26 -0.18
CA ASP A 347 0.89 -8.60 -0.95
C ASP A 347 2.12 -7.78 -0.54
N VAL A 348 1.90 -6.60 0.03
CA VAL A 348 2.98 -5.72 0.50
C VAL A 348 3.29 -5.89 1.99
N MET A 349 2.54 -6.75 2.69
CA MET A 349 2.71 -6.98 4.12
C MET A 349 3.74 -8.08 4.43
N PRO A 350 4.46 -7.98 5.56
CA PRO A 350 5.20 -9.11 6.11
C PRO A 350 4.27 -10.31 6.36
N ALA A 351 4.78 -11.53 6.14
CA ALA A 351 3.97 -12.75 6.18
C ALA A 351 3.15 -12.93 7.48
N TRP A 352 3.73 -12.60 8.63
CA TRP A 352 3.04 -12.71 9.93
C TRP A 352 1.83 -11.74 10.03
N MET A 353 1.97 -10.55 9.47
CA MET A 353 0.93 -9.51 9.48
C MET A 353 -0.19 -9.90 8.52
N ALA A 354 0.16 -10.36 7.33
CA ALA A 354 -0.81 -10.87 6.36
C ALA A 354 -1.60 -12.05 6.95
N GLN A 355 -0.94 -13.02 7.60
CA GLN A 355 -1.62 -14.16 8.21
C GLN A 355 -2.64 -13.75 9.28
N LEU A 356 -2.27 -12.84 10.20
CA LEU A 356 -3.21 -12.31 11.20
C LEU A 356 -4.32 -11.49 10.55
N GLY A 357 -3.96 -10.68 9.56
CA GLY A 357 -4.89 -9.84 8.82
C GLY A 357 -5.99 -10.63 8.12
N ARG A 358 -5.65 -11.76 7.50
CA ARG A 358 -6.61 -12.65 6.83
C ARG A 358 -7.61 -13.31 7.80
N LEU A 359 -7.29 -13.37 9.09
CA LEU A 359 -8.19 -13.87 10.14
C LEU A 359 -9.16 -12.80 10.66
N THR A 360 -8.90 -11.53 10.38
CA THR A 360 -9.80 -10.44 10.80
C THR A 360 -11.12 -10.50 10.01
N PRO A 361 -12.25 -10.06 10.61
CA PRO A 361 -13.55 -10.10 9.93
C PRO A 361 -13.56 -9.33 8.60
N ASN A 362 -12.88 -8.18 8.54
CA ASN A 362 -12.77 -7.40 7.31
C ASN A 362 -11.74 -7.98 6.34
N GLY A 363 -10.60 -8.50 6.81
CA GLY A 363 -9.59 -9.11 5.93
C GLY A 363 -10.04 -10.40 5.26
N TRP A 364 -10.84 -11.23 5.96
CA TRP A 364 -11.49 -12.38 5.34
C TRP A 364 -12.52 -11.96 4.28
N ALA A 365 -13.27 -10.88 4.56
CA ALA A 365 -14.26 -10.38 3.64
C ALA A 365 -13.64 -9.68 2.40
N LEU A 366 -12.52 -8.99 2.60
CA LEU A 366 -11.75 -8.33 1.55
C LEU A 366 -11.17 -9.33 0.55
N GLN A 367 -10.49 -10.39 0.99
CA GLN A 367 -9.95 -11.43 0.09
C GLN A 367 -11.01 -12.05 -0.81
N ARG A 368 -12.22 -12.24 -0.28
CA ARG A 368 -13.34 -12.74 -1.08
C ARG A 368 -13.84 -11.72 -2.10
N LEU A 369 -13.79 -10.43 -1.78
CA LEU A 369 -14.11 -9.39 -2.74
C LEU A 369 -13.04 -9.34 -3.85
N GLU A 370 -11.76 -9.38 -3.50
CA GLU A 370 -10.65 -9.44 -4.45
C GLU A 370 -10.85 -10.61 -5.43
N ALA A 371 -11.09 -11.83 -4.92
CA ALA A 371 -11.36 -12.99 -5.77
C ALA A 371 -12.64 -12.87 -6.63
N ILE A 372 -13.64 -12.09 -6.19
CA ILE A 372 -14.83 -11.79 -7.00
C ILE A 372 -14.48 -10.83 -8.14
N LEU A 373 -13.70 -9.80 -7.84
CA LEU A 373 -13.30 -8.77 -8.82
C LEU A 373 -12.35 -9.34 -9.87
N ASP A 374 -11.47 -10.27 -9.47
CA ASP A 374 -10.58 -11.01 -10.37
C ASP A 374 -11.33 -12.06 -11.22
N GLY A 375 -12.61 -12.33 -10.93
CA GLY A 375 -13.41 -13.34 -11.61
C GLY A 375 -12.96 -14.79 -11.35
N THR A 376 -12.05 -15.01 -10.40
CA THR A 376 -11.51 -16.33 -10.05
C THR A 376 -12.46 -17.15 -9.16
N LEU A 377 -13.45 -16.50 -8.54
CA LEU A 377 -14.35 -17.15 -7.58
C LEU A 377 -15.49 -17.92 -8.26
N ALA A 378 -15.54 -19.24 -8.08
CA ALA A 378 -16.64 -20.07 -8.57
C ALA A 378 -17.97 -19.74 -7.86
N PRO A 379 -19.13 -19.83 -8.55
CA PRO A 379 -20.44 -19.51 -7.96
C PRO A 379 -20.80 -20.24 -6.64
N PRO A 380 -20.45 -21.53 -6.44
CA PRO A 380 -20.69 -22.21 -5.16
C PRO A 380 -19.91 -21.62 -3.99
N ALA A 381 -18.67 -21.16 -4.23
CA ALA A 381 -17.84 -20.54 -3.21
C ALA A 381 -18.38 -19.16 -2.79
N LEU A 382 -18.97 -18.42 -3.75
CA LEU A 382 -19.69 -17.16 -3.50
C LEU A 382 -20.88 -17.40 -2.56
N LEU A 383 -21.75 -18.36 -2.90
CA LEU A 383 -22.94 -18.68 -2.13
C LEU A 383 -22.60 -19.18 -0.73
N GLY A 384 -21.58 -20.03 -0.61
CA GLY A 384 -21.08 -20.50 0.69
C GLY A 384 -20.56 -19.34 1.56
N GLY A 385 -19.87 -18.37 0.95
CA GLY A 385 -19.45 -17.15 1.65
C GLY A 385 -20.62 -16.32 2.13
N ALA A 386 -21.56 -16.03 1.23
CA ALA A 386 -22.74 -15.22 1.54
C ALA A 386 -23.57 -15.88 2.66
N ALA A 387 -23.75 -17.19 2.61
CA ALA A 387 -24.41 -17.95 3.66
C ALA A 387 -23.67 -17.84 5.00
N ALA A 388 -22.35 -18.01 5.01
CA ALA A 388 -21.55 -17.85 6.23
C ALA A 388 -21.67 -16.45 6.82
N MET A 389 -21.64 -15.40 5.99
CA MET A 389 -21.79 -14.02 6.44
C MET A 389 -23.20 -13.73 6.99
N LEU A 390 -24.25 -14.28 6.36
CA LEU A 390 -25.62 -14.19 6.84
C LEU A 390 -25.80 -14.89 8.19
N VAL A 391 -25.23 -16.09 8.35
CA VAL A 391 -25.25 -16.82 9.62
C VAL A 391 -24.51 -16.03 10.70
N PHE A 392 -23.31 -15.53 10.41
CA PHE A 392 -22.55 -14.67 11.33
C PHE A 392 -23.37 -13.44 11.76
N THR A 393 -23.92 -12.71 10.79
CA THR A 393 -24.73 -11.52 11.04
C THR A 393 -25.96 -11.86 11.89
N ALA A 394 -26.65 -12.97 11.59
CA ALA A 394 -27.83 -13.40 12.34
C ALA A 394 -27.49 -13.78 13.80
N LEU A 395 -26.40 -14.53 14.01
CA LEU A 395 -25.94 -14.94 15.35
C LEU A 395 -25.55 -13.73 16.19
N VAL A 396 -24.72 -12.83 15.64
CA VAL A 396 -24.30 -11.60 16.34
C VAL A 396 -25.51 -10.71 16.63
N SER A 397 -26.44 -10.59 15.68
CA SER A 397 -27.68 -9.81 15.87
C SER A 397 -28.58 -10.41 16.95
N ALA A 398 -28.67 -11.73 17.06
CA ALA A 398 -29.38 -12.39 18.16
C ALA A 398 -28.76 -12.03 19.51
N VAL A 399 -27.43 -12.05 19.62
CA VAL A 399 -26.72 -11.60 20.84
C VAL A 399 -27.02 -10.13 21.13
N ASN A 400 -26.99 -9.25 20.12
CA ASN A 400 -27.35 -7.84 20.26
C ASN A 400 -28.77 -7.67 20.83
N VAL A 401 -29.75 -8.39 20.29
CA VAL A 401 -31.13 -8.37 20.78
C VAL A 401 -31.23 -8.80 22.25
N THR A 402 -30.55 -9.88 22.64
CA THR A 402 -30.57 -10.35 24.03
C THR A 402 -29.91 -9.37 25.00
N ARG A 403 -28.84 -8.68 24.59
CA ARG A 403 -28.20 -7.64 25.40
C ARG A 403 -29.09 -6.41 25.52
N LEU A 404 -29.70 -5.97 24.43
CA LEU A 404 -30.60 -4.83 24.39
C LEU A 404 -31.80 -5.05 25.31
N SER A 405 -32.43 -6.23 25.25
CA SER A 405 -33.59 -6.56 26.08
C SER A 405 -33.24 -6.70 27.57
N ARG A 406 -32.09 -7.31 27.91
CA ARG A 406 -31.64 -7.43 29.31
C ARG A 406 -31.26 -6.10 29.93
N ARG A 407 -30.62 -5.23 29.15
CA ARG A 407 -30.04 -3.97 29.63
C ARG A 407 -31.07 -2.84 29.71
N PHE A 408 -32.01 -2.79 28.76
CA PHE A 408 -32.95 -1.67 28.61
C PHE A 408 -34.43 -2.08 28.71
N GLY A 409 -34.74 -3.38 28.80
CA GLY A 409 -36.12 -3.89 28.92
C GLY A 409 -36.62 -4.08 30.35
N ARG A 410 -35.80 -3.81 31.38
CA ARG A 410 -36.20 -3.80 32.80
C ARG A 410 -36.24 -2.36 33.29
N GLY A 411 -37.33 -1.66 32.99
CA GLY A 411 -37.59 -0.28 33.42
C GLY A 411 -39.08 -0.04 33.47
#